data_AF-A0A3Z4X0V3-F1
#
_entry.id   AF-A0A3Z4X0V3-F1
#
_cell.length_a   1.000
_cell.length_b   1.000
_cell.length_c   1.000
_cell.angle_alpha   90.00
_cell.angle_beta   90.00
_cell.angle_gamma   90.00
#
_symmetry.space_group_name_H-M   'P 1'
#
loop_
_entity.id
_entity.type
_entity.pdbx_description
1 polymer ?
#
loop_
_entity_poly.entity_id
_entity_poly.type
_entity_poly.pdbx_seq_one_letter_code
_entity_poly.pdbx_strand_id
1 'polypeptide(L)'
;MIGAYANRGGTHSKKETCVIAFALFYIIFAVPLLIIWNTPTSWGLAVIPTGFLLYSGYKNGRKKRAIVNNILEQIKTEYHDVFDPDPSYEHKSISSLYFGIDIKKGTALYIRLYPNKTLDVIGIDIDNFTRTVVRENCMEIHTKYVNMPMLELPIGVNSARSIANTLHAMASRGYDYPVDFPRLIQEKRKEWEQIAGMPVAEVF
;
A
#
# COMPACT_ATOMS: atom_id res chain seq x y z
N MET A 1 15.85 16.29 -7.84
CA MET A 1 15.73 15.30 -6.75
C MET A 1 14.77 14.15 -7.11
N ILE A 2 14.88 13.60 -8.33
CA ILE A 2 13.98 12.54 -8.86
C ILE A 2 14.26 11.15 -8.22
N GLY A 3 15.39 10.99 -7.51
CA GLY A 3 15.88 9.70 -7.03
C GLY A 3 15.24 9.15 -5.74
N ALA A 4 14.48 9.94 -4.98
CA ALA A 4 13.97 9.50 -3.68
C ALA A 4 12.68 8.65 -3.77
N TYR A 5 11.84 8.87 -4.80
CA TYR A 5 10.58 8.15 -4.97
C TYR A 5 10.78 6.86 -5.80
N ALA A 6 11.55 6.95 -6.90
CA ALA A 6 11.88 5.80 -7.75
C ALA A 6 12.56 4.64 -7.01
N ASN A 7 13.18 4.91 -5.85
CA ASN A 7 13.90 3.92 -5.05
C ASN A 7 13.06 3.33 -3.89
N ARG A 8 11.79 3.74 -3.70
CA ARG A 8 10.93 3.24 -2.61
C ARG A 8 10.26 1.91 -2.94
N GLY A 9 9.97 1.65 -4.22
CA GLY A 9 9.28 0.43 -4.67
C GLY A 9 10.14 -0.84 -4.70
N GLY A 10 11.47 -0.73 -4.57
CA GLY A 10 12.39 -1.73 -5.13
C GLY A 10 13.27 -2.56 -4.19
N THR A 11 13.39 -2.27 -2.90
CA THR A 11 14.37 -3.01 -2.08
C THR A 11 13.79 -3.46 -0.75
N HIS A 12 13.44 -4.75 -0.69
CA HIS A 12 13.58 -5.49 0.56
C HIS A 12 14.97 -5.24 1.13
N SER A 13 15.07 -5.00 2.44
CA SER A 13 16.39 -4.88 3.07
C SER A 13 17.24 -6.11 2.72
N LYS A 14 18.57 -5.96 2.56
CA LYS A 14 19.47 -7.11 2.32
C LYS A 14 19.21 -8.27 3.30
N LYS A 15 18.86 -7.93 4.56
CA LYS A 15 18.46 -8.89 5.58
C LYS A 15 17.16 -9.63 5.24
N GLU A 16 16.13 -8.91 4.81
CA GLU A 16 14.84 -9.51 4.41
C GLU A 16 15.00 -10.38 3.17
N THR A 17 15.81 -9.95 2.21
CA THR A 17 16.10 -10.71 0.99
C THR A 17 16.82 -12.02 1.31
N CYS A 18 17.82 -12.01 2.20
CA CYS A 18 18.46 -13.24 2.68
C CYS A 18 17.49 -14.16 3.43
N VAL A 19 16.62 -13.61 4.28
CA VAL A 19 15.64 -14.41 5.03
C VAL A 19 14.62 -15.04 4.09
N ILE A 20 14.13 -14.31 3.09
CA ILE A 20 13.22 -14.83 2.06
C ILE A 20 13.92 -15.90 1.22
N ALA A 21 15.15 -15.65 0.78
CA ALA A 21 15.94 -16.63 0.01
C ALA A 21 16.18 -17.92 0.81
N PHE A 22 16.52 -17.80 2.10
CA PHE A 22 16.70 -18.94 2.98
C PHE A 22 15.39 -19.70 3.23
N ALA A 23 14.27 -18.99 3.44
CA ALA A 23 12.96 -19.60 3.59
C ALA A 23 12.51 -20.35 2.31
N LEU A 24 12.73 -19.76 1.13
CA LEU A 24 12.46 -20.40 -0.15
C LEU A 24 13.36 -21.62 -0.36
N PHE A 25 14.65 -21.50 -0.06
CA PHE A 25 15.58 -22.63 -0.13
C PHE A 25 15.14 -23.76 0.80
N TYR A 26 14.73 -23.44 2.03
CA TYR A 26 14.22 -24.41 2.99
C TYR A 26 12.98 -25.14 2.48
N ILE A 27 11.99 -24.40 1.96
CA ILE A 27 10.73 -24.97 1.46
C ILE A 27 10.95 -25.78 0.18
N ILE A 28 11.82 -25.34 -0.72
CA ILE A 28 12.02 -25.98 -2.04
C ILE A 28 12.97 -27.18 -1.94
N PHE A 29 14.02 -27.11 -1.12
CA PHE A 29 15.06 -28.15 -1.09
C PHE A 29 15.03 -28.98 0.20
N ALA A 30 14.92 -28.35 1.37
CA ALA A 30 15.03 -29.06 2.64
C ALA A 30 13.74 -29.85 2.95
N VAL A 31 12.55 -29.26 2.76
CA VAL A 31 11.27 -29.92 3.03
C VAL A 31 11.07 -31.19 2.18
N PRO A 32 11.30 -31.20 0.85
CA PRO A 32 11.18 -32.43 0.06
C PRO A 32 12.19 -33.50 0.44
N LEU A 33 13.44 -33.11 0.74
CA LEU A 33 14.46 -34.04 1.25
C LEU A 33 14.01 -34.66 2.57
N LEU A 34 13.48 -33.88 3.50
CA LEU A 34 12.96 -34.39 4.77
C LEU A 34 11.77 -35.35 4.55
N ILE A 35 10.87 -35.06 3.62
CA ILE A 35 9.72 -35.93 3.33
C ILE A 35 10.18 -37.30 2.78
N ILE A 36 11.23 -37.34 1.95
CA ILE A 36 11.78 -38.59 1.39
C ILE A 36 12.26 -39.56 2.48
N TRP A 37 12.83 -39.04 3.58
CA TRP A 37 13.39 -39.88 4.65
C TRP A 37 12.32 -40.51 5.55
N ASN A 38 11.08 -40.01 5.50
CA ASN A 38 9.86 -40.56 6.14
C ASN A 38 10.00 -41.01 7.61
N THR A 39 10.82 -40.33 8.40
CA THR A 39 10.90 -40.54 9.85
C THR A 39 10.05 -39.51 10.61
N PRO A 40 9.53 -39.84 11.81
CA PRO A 40 8.74 -38.90 12.62
C PRO A 40 9.49 -37.60 12.93
N THR A 41 10.82 -37.69 13.14
CA THR A 41 11.71 -36.54 13.35
C THR A 41 11.81 -35.66 12.11
N SER A 42 11.83 -36.26 10.92
CA SER A 42 11.89 -35.54 9.65
C SER A 42 10.60 -34.75 9.37
N TRP A 43 9.44 -35.35 9.65
CA TRP A 43 8.14 -34.67 9.58
C TRP A 43 8.05 -33.50 10.58
N GLY A 44 8.56 -33.67 11.81
CA GLY A 44 8.65 -32.59 12.80
C GLY A 44 9.48 -31.40 12.31
N LEU A 45 10.63 -31.67 11.70
CA LEU A 45 11.49 -30.64 11.10
C LEU A 45 10.85 -30.00 9.87
N ALA A 46 10.08 -30.72 9.06
CA ALA A 46 9.40 -30.12 7.92
C ALA A 46 8.27 -29.16 8.33
N VAL A 47 7.44 -29.54 9.32
CA VAL A 47 6.21 -28.82 9.66
C VAL A 47 6.45 -27.63 10.59
N ILE A 48 7.26 -27.77 11.64
CA ILE A 48 7.39 -26.74 12.68
C ILE A 48 7.99 -25.42 12.14
N PRO A 49 9.12 -25.41 11.42
CA PRO A 49 9.71 -24.19 10.86
C PRO A 49 8.84 -23.56 9.77
N THR A 50 8.19 -24.38 8.94
CA THR A 50 7.27 -23.90 7.91
C THR A 50 6.06 -23.20 8.53
N GLY A 51 5.45 -23.82 9.56
CA GLY A 51 4.35 -23.21 10.32
C GLY A 51 4.76 -21.90 10.99
N PHE A 52 5.97 -21.84 11.57
CA PHE A 52 6.50 -20.62 12.18
C PHE A 52 6.71 -19.50 11.14
N LEU A 53 7.27 -19.81 9.97
CA LEU A 53 7.48 -18.83 8.89
C LEU A 53 6.16 -18.25 8.38
N LEU A 54 5.17 -19.11 8.13
CA LEU A 54 3.83 -18.70 7.72
C LEU A 54 3.14 -17.83 8.78
N TYR A 55 3.21 -18.24 10.05
CA TYR A 55 2.63 -17.49 11.16
C TYR A 55 3.30 -16.12 11.35
N SER A 56 4.63 -16.05 11.26
CA SER A 56 5.39 -14.80 11.33
C SER A 56 5.00 -13.84 10.20
N GLY A 57 4.91 -14.35 8.96
CA GLY A 57 4.43 -13.57 7.82
C GLY A 57 3.02 -13.02 8.02
N TYR A 58 2.09 -13.87 8.47
CA TYR A 58 0.72 -13.47 8.78
C TYR A 58 0.66 -12.40 9.88
N LYS A 59 1.38 -12.59 10.99
CA LYS A 59 1.44 -11.63 12.11
C LYS A 59 1.98 -10.28 11.67
N ASN A 60 3.02 -10.28 10.83
CA ASN A 60 3.60 -9.05 10.27
C ASN A 60 2.61 -8.35 9.33
N GLY A 61 1.93 -9.09 8.46
CA GLY A 61 0.85 -8.54 7.62
C GLY A 61 -0.25 -7.89 8.45
N ARG A 62 -0.71 -8.55 9.52
CA ARG A 62 -1.74 -8.01 10.42
C ARG A 62 -1.30 -6.71 11.09
N LYS A 63 -0.04 -6.60 11.52
CA LYS A 63 0.51 -5.35 12.09
C LYS A 63 0.49 -4.21 11.07
N LYS A 64 0.96 -4.47 9.84
CA LYS A 64 0.95 -3.47 8.76
C LYS A 64 -0.48 -2.99 8.47
N ARG A 65 -1.43 -3.92 8.42
CA ARG A 65 -2.85 -3.62 8.18
C ARG A 65 -3.46 -2.80 9.31
N ALA A 66 -3.11 -3.11 10.57
CA ALA A 66 -3.59 -2.36 11.71
C ALA A 66 -3.14 -0.90 11.67
N ILE A 67 -1.89 -0.63 11.27
CA ILE A 67 -1.37 0.75 11.13
C ILE A 67 -2.14 1.51 10.05
N VAL A 68 -2.28 0.92 8.86
CA VAL A 68 -3.01 1.54 7.74
C VAL A 68 -4.47 1.79 8.12
N ASN A 69 -5.13 0.82 8.75
CA ASN A 69 -6.51 0.97 9.19
C ASN A 69 -6.65 2.04 10.29
N ASN A 70 -5.72 2.13 11.25
CA ASN A 70 -5.80 3.14 12.31
C ASN A 70 -5.75 4.56 11.73
N ILE A 71 -4.82 4.80 10.79
CA ILE A 71 -4.73 6.09 10.09
C ILE A 71 -5.98 6.35 9.26
N LEU A 72 -6.49 5.35 8.56
CA LEU A 72 -7.71 5.47 7.77
C LEU A 72 -8.92 5.84 8.64
N GLU A 73 -9.13 5.15 9.76
CA GLU A 73 -10.25 5.43 10.68
C GLU A 73 -10.15 6.83 11.26
N GLN A 74 -8.94 7.30 11.61
CA GLN A 74 -8.75 8.67 12.06
C GLN A 74 -9.08 9.68 10.98
N ILE A 75 -8.61 9.48 9.74
CA ILE A 75 -8.91 10.39 8.63
C ILE A 75 -10.41 10.44 8.35
N LYS A 76 -11.09 9.28 8.33
CA LYS A 76 -12.54 9.21 8.11
C LYS A 76 -13.34 9.88 9.24
N THR A 77 -12.86 9.76 10.47
CA THR A 77 -13.55 10.34 11.63
C THR A 77 -13.34 11.84 11.72
N GLU A 78 -12.11 12.31 11.49
CA GLU A 78 -11.73 13.72 11.64
C GLU A 78 -12.12 14.56 10.40
N TYR A 79 -12.07 13.97 9.21
CA TYR A 79 -12.27 14.65 7.93
C TYR A 79 -13.46 14.10 7.13
N HIS A 80 -14.52 13.67 7.82
CA HIS A 80 -15.74 13.14 7.20
C HIS A 80 -16.34 14.11 6.14
N ASP A 81 -16.23 15.42 6.35
CA ASP A 81 -16.79 16.42 5.43
C ASP A 81 -16.03 16.52 4.09
N VAL A 82 -14.77 16.07 4.07
CA VAL A 82 -13.83 16.20 2.94
C VAL A 82 -13.56 14.84 2.26
N PHE A 83 -13.61 13.75 3.03
CA PHE A 83 -13.34 12.40 2.54
C PHE A 83 -14.27 11.37 3.18
N ASP A 84 -15.28 10.95 2.42
CA ASP A 84 -16.23 9.88 2.78
C ASP A 84 -16.37 8.88 1.61
N PRO A 85 -15.41 7.95 1.45
CA PRO A 85 -15.44 7.00 0.35
C PRO A 85 -16.52 5.95 0.56
N ASP A 86 -17.30 5.69 -0.49
CA ASP A 86 -18.22 4.55 -0.52
C ASP A 86 -17.40 3.23 -0.49
N PRO A 87 -17.78 2.24 0.32
CA PRO A 87 -17.09 0.94 0.41
C PRO A 87 -16.83 0.27 -0.94
N SER A 88 -17.66 0.54 -1.95
CA SER A 88 -17.54 0.00 -3.32
C SER A 88 -16.31 0.53 -4.06
N TYR A 89 -15.81 1.72 -3.69
CA TYR A 89 -14.64 2.37 -4.28
C TYR A 89 -13.42 2.33 -3.36
N GLU A 90 -13.45 1.49 -2.32
CA GLU A 90 -12.29 1.18 -1.51
C GLU A 90 -11.54 -0.04 -2.04
N HIS A 91 -10.23 0.08 -2.17
CA HIS A 91 -9.35 -1.00 -2.61
C HIS A 91 -8.27 -1.26 -1.57
N LYS A 92 -8.31 -2.47 -0.98
CA LYS A 92 -7.36 -2.99 0.01
C LYS A 92 -6.65 -4.21 -0.58
N SER A 93 -5.73 -3.96 -1.52
CA SER A 93 -5.07 -5.02 -2.31
C SER A 93 -4.05 -5.83 -1.49
N ILE A 94 -3.29 -5.16 -0.62
CA ILE A 94 -2.23 -5.77 0.21
C ILE A 94 -2.43 -5.30 1.66
N SER A 95 -1.96 -6.08 2.64
CA SER A 95 -2.00 -5.69 4.07
C SER A 95 -1.33 -4.34 4.38
N SER A 96 -0.62 -3.74 3.43
CA SER A 96 0.10 -2.48 3.58
C SER A 96 -0.35 -1.41 2.59
N LEU A 97 -1.44 -1.61 1.85
CA LEU A 97 -1.93 -0.68 0.83
C LEU A 97 -3.42 -0.44 0.98
N TYR A 98 -3.81 0.83 1.04
CA TYR A 98 -5.17 1.30 0.92
C TYR A 98 -5.25 2.36 -0.17
N PHE A 99 -6.28 2.26 -1.01
CA PHE A 99 -6.64 3.28 -1.96
C PHE A 99 -8.16 3.44 -1.95
N GLY A 100 -8.65 4.62 -1.62
CA GLY A 100 -10.08 4.92 -1.58
C GLY A 100 -10.40 6.13 -2.43
N ILE A 101 -11.52 6.09 -3.15
CA ILE A 101 -12.00 7.21 -3.96
C ILE A 101 -13.38 7.66 -3.43
N ASP A 102 -13.53 8.95 -3.20
CA ASP A 102 -14.80 9.60 -2.91
C ASP A 102 -15.33 10.31 -4.17
N ILE A 103 -16.31 9.69 -4.82
CA ILE A 103 -16.94 10.19 -6.04
C ILE A 103 -17.78 11.45 -5.79
N LYS A 104 -18.30 11.65 -4.58
CA LYS A 104 -19.16 12.79 -4.27
C LYS A 104 -18.33 14.05 -4.11
N LYS A 105 -17.18 13.93 -3.44
CA LYS A 105 -16.28 15.05 -3.11
C LYS A 105 -15.15 15.24 -4.12
N GLY A 106 -14.86 14.26 -4.96
CA GLY A 106 -13.76 14.36 -5.92
C GLY A 106 -12.40 14.24 -5.24
N THR A 107 -12.32 13.53 -4.12
CA THR A 107 -11.10 13.31 -3.34
C THR A 107 -10.74 11.83 -3.37
N ALA A 108 -9.46 11.51 -3.27
CA ALA A 108 -8.95 10.16 -3.17
C ALA A 108 -7.83 10.08 -2.15
N LEU A 109 -7.76 8.97 -1.41
CA LEU A 109 -6.76 8.75 -0.37
C LEU A 109 -5.90 7.55 -0.72
N TYR A 110 -4.59 7.77 -0.74
CA TYR A 110 -3.59 6.73 -0.92
C TYR A 110 -2.78 6.55 0.36
N ILE A 111 -2.77 5.33 0.89
CA ILE A 111 -1.93 4.95 2.02
C ILE A 111 -1.12 3.71 1.65
N ARG A 112 0.21 3.81 1.64
CA ARG A 112 1.08 2.66 1.39
C ARG A 112 2.23 2.59 2.38
N LEU A 113 2.33 1.46 3.06
CA LEU A 113 3.46 1.09 3.88
C LEU A 113 4.44 0.23 3.09
N TYR A 114 5.65 0.73 2.93
CA TYR A 114 6.73 0.05 2.20
C TYR A 114 7.54 -0.90 3.11
N PRO A 115 8.23 -1.90 2.54
CA PRO A 115 9.08 -2.82 3.30
C PRO A 115 10.21 -2.14 4.09
N ASN A 116 10.74 -1.04 3.56
CA ASN A 116 11.75 -0.19 4.20
C ASN A 116 11.23 0.63 5.40
N LYS A 117 9.99 0.37 5.87
CA LYS A 117 9.30 1.10 6.95
C LYS A 117 9.10 2.59 6.65
N THR A 118 8.94 2.97 5.39
CA THR A 118 8.42 4.30 5.03
C THR A 118 6.92 4.19 4.76
N LEU A 119 6.18 5.17 5.25
CA LEU A 119 4.74 5.26 5.05
C LEU A 119 4.43 6.45 4.14
N ASP A 120 3.65 6.21 3.10
CA ASP A 120 3.12 7.27 2.24
C ASP A 120 1.64 7.44 2.62
N VAL A 121 1.23 8.65 3.05
CA VAL A 121 -0.17 9.03 3.35
C VAL A 121 -0.49 10.28 2.53
N ILE A 122 -1.35 10.15 1.53
CA ILE A 122 -1.46 11.15 0.46
C ILE A 122 -2.91 11.35 0.08
N GLY A 123 -3.39 12.56 0.31
CA GLY A 123 -4.64 13.06 -0.25
C GLY A 123 -4.44 13.50 -1.69
N ILE A 124 -5.42 13.20 -2.53
CA ILE A 124 -5.41 13.52 -3.95
C ILE A 124 -6.75 14.16 -4.30
N ASP A 125 -6.69 15.37 -4.82
CA ASP A 125 -7.83 15.96 -5.52
C ASP A 125 -7.77 15.49 -6.97
N ILE A 126 -8.93 15.18 -7.53
CA ILE A 126 -9.02 14.76 -8.94
C ILE A 126 -8.50 15.84 -9.89
N ASP A 127 -8.53 17.11 -9.52
CA ASP A 127 -7.91 18.18 -10.32
C ASP A 127 -6.38 18.05 -10.39
N ASN A 128 -5.75 17.41 -9.40
CA ASN A 128 -4.31 17.13 -9.38
C ASN A 128 -3.94 15.81 -10.09
N PHE A 129 -4.93 15.05 -10.53
CA PHE A 129 -4.74 13.86 -11.36
C PHE A 129 -4.48 14.26 -12.83
N THR A 130 -3.62 13.50 -13.51
CA THR A 130 -3.26 13.78 -14.92
C THR A 130 -3.58 12.62 -15.86
N ARG A 131 -3.09 11.42 -15.57
CA ARG A 131 -3.32 10.24 -16.40
C ARG A 131 -3.16 8.96 -15.60
N THR A 132 -3.77 7.89 -16.09
CA THR A 132 -3.58 6.53 -15.59
C THR A 132 -2.89 5.67 -16.64
N VAL A 133 -2.02 4.77 -16.21
CA VAL A 133 -1.45 3.71 -17.06
C VAL A 133 -1.74 2.37 -16.41
N VAL A 134 -2.45 1.50 -17.12
CA VAL A 134 -2.77 0.15 -16.64
C VAL A 134 -1.78 -0.83 -17.26
N ARG A 135 -1.03 -1.52 -16.41
CA ARG A 135 -0.18 -2.67 -16.77
C ARG A 135 -0.79 -3.96 -16.24
N GLU A 136 -0.19 -5.10 -16.58
CA GLU A 136 -0.73 -6.43 -16.27
C GLU A 136 -0.99 -6.69 -14.77
N ASN A 137 -0.18 -6.13 -13.88
CA ASN A 137 -0.34 -6.33 -12.43
C ASN A 137 -0.11 -5.06 -11.60
N CYS A 138 -0.11 -3.91 -12.25
CA CYS A 138 0.00 -2.63 -11.58
C CYS A 138 -0.70 -1.53 -12.37
N MET A 139 -1.20 -0.55 -11.65
CA MET A 139 -1.76 0.68 -12.18
C MET A 139 -0.89 1.83 -11.71
N GLU A 140 -0.45 2.65 -12.64
CA GLU A 140 0.27 3.90 -12.37
C GLU A 140 -0.73 5.05 -12.45
N ILE A 141 -0.81 5.85 -11.39
CA ILE A 141 -1.58 7.09 -11.36
C ILE A 141 -0.58 8.25 -11.39
N HIS A 142 -0.63 9.06 -12.43
CA HIS A 142 0.23 10.23 -12.54
C HIS A 142 -0.46 11.45 -11.93
N THR A 143 0.29 12.20 -11.14
CA THR A 143 -0.18 13.39 -10.43
C THR A 143 0.62 14.63 -10.84
N LYS A 144 0.11 15.81 -10.49
CA LYS A 144 0.83 17.09 -10.63
C LYS A 144 1.88 17.33 -9.52
N TYR A 145 2.02 16.43 -8.54
CA TYR A 145 2.93 16.61 -7.42
C TYR A 145 4.39 16.43 -7.84
N VAL A 146 5.24 17.43 -7.59
CA VAL A 146 6.65 17.42 -8.03
C VAL A 146 7.47 16.34 -7.33
N ASN A 147 7.28 16.15 -6.02
CA ASN A 147 7.99 15.13 -5.25
C ASN A 147 7.36 13.74 -5.39
N MET A 148 6.19 13.63 -6.02
CA MET A 148 5.52 12.37 -6.26
C MET A 148 4.67 12.36 -7.55
N PRO A 149 5.33 12.38 -8.72
CA PRO A 149 4.64 12.51 -10.00
C PRO A 149 3.89 11.23 -10.42
N MET A 150 4.13 10.12 -9.73
CA MET A 150 3.56 8.81 -10.05
C MET A 150 3.27 8.04 -8.77
N LEU A 151 2.11 7.42 -8.70
CA LEU A 151 1.68 6.50 -7.66
C LEU A 151 1.49 5.11 -8.25
N GLU A 152 2.04 4.10 -7.59
CA GLU A 152 1.86 2.71 -8.00
C GLU A 152 0.84 2.00 -7.13
N LEU A 153 -0.12 1.36 -7.80
CA LEU A 153 -1.13 0.49 -7.23
C LEU A 153 -0.95 -0.93 -7.77
N PRO A 154 -0.41 -1.88 -6.98
CA PRO A 154 -0.42 -3.30 -7.35
C PRO A 154 -1.85 -3.86 -7.26
N ILE A 155 -2.55 -3.85 -8.38
CA ILE A 155 -3.93 -4.32 -8.53
C ILE A 155 -4.08 -5.04 -9.88
N GLY A 156 -4.99 -6.01 -9.95
CA GLY A 156 -5.28 -6.73 -11.18
C GLY A 156 -5.93 -5.86 -12.25
N VAL A 157 -5.74 -6.22 -13.53
CA VAL A 157 -6.16 -5.43 -14.71
C VAL A 157 -7.63 -5.00 -14.67
N ASN A 158 -8.54 -5.86 -14.21
CA ASN A 158 -9.97 -5.56 -14.19
C ASN A 158 -10.31 -4.44 -13.20
N SER A 159 -9.78 -4.52 -11.98
CA SER A 159 -9.92 -3.47 -10.97
C SER A 159 -9.21 -2.19 -11.39
N ALA A 160 -8.02 -2.30 -11.99
CA ALA A 160 -7.26 -1.17 -12.52
C ALA A 160 -8.04 -0.40 -13.58
N ARG A 161 -8.67 -1.11 -14.53
CA ARG A 161 -9.49 -0.50 -15.57
C ARG A 161 -10.71 0.19 -14.99
N SER A 162 -11.37 -0.43 -14.01
CA SER A 162 -12.51 0.17 -13.32
C SER A 162 -12.14 1.48 -12.63
N ILE A 163 -11.07 1.46 -11.81
CA ILE A 163 -10.54 2.66 -11.15
C ILE A 163 -10.15 3.72 -12.16
N ALA A 164 -9.44 3.35 -13.23
CA ALA A 164 -9.01 4.30 -14.25
C ALA A 164 -10.21 5.00 -14.92
N ASN A 165 -11.24 4.24 -15.28
CA ASN A 165 -12.46 4.79 -15.87
C ASN A 165 -13.17 5.74 -14.90
N THR A 166 -13.26 5.37 -13.61
CA THR A 166 -13.86 6.22 -12.57
C THR A 166 -13.08 7.53 -12.40
N LEU A 167 -11.74 7.49 -12.31
CA LEU A 167 -10.90 8.67 -12.17
C LEU A 167 -11.04 9.61 -13.38
N HIS A 168 -11.06 9.08 -14.60
CA HIS A 168 -11.26 9.89 -15.82
C HIS A 168 -12.67 10.49 -15.88
N ALA A 169 -13.70 9.75 -15.48
CA ALA A 169 -15.06 10.26 -15.39
C ALA A 169 -15.15 11.40 -14.36
N MET A 170 -14.52 11.23 -13.20
CA MET A 170 -14.45 12.27 -12.17
C MET A 170 -13.70 13.51 -12.69
N ALA A 171 -12.57 13.34 -13.37
CA ALA A 171 -11.81 14.46 -13.91
C ALA A 171 -12.61 15.28 -14.94
N SER A 172 -13.51 14.63 -15.69
CA SER A 172 -14.40 15.34 -16.61
C SER A 172 -15.55 16.10 -15.95
N ARG A 173 -15.91 15.75 -14.71
CA ARG A 173 -17.07 16.32 -14.00
C ARG A 173 -16.78 17.72 -13.46
N GLY A 174 -15.53 17.99 -13.06
CA GLY A 174 -15.15 19.19 -12.33
C GLY A 174 -15.70 19.17 -10.90
N TYR A 175 -14.83 19.41 -9.93
CA TYR A 175 -15.21 19.47 -8.51
C TYR A 175 -14.81 20.83 -7.94
N ASP A 176 -15.54 21.29 -6.94
CA ASP A 176 -15.17 22.45 -6.14
C ASP A 176 -14.64 21.97 -4.79
N TYR A 177 -13.46 22.43 -4.43
CA TYR A 177 -12.74 21.98 -3.25
C TYR A 177 -12.75 23.11 -2.21
N PRO A 178 -13.61 23.04 -1.18
CA PRO A 178 -13.65 24.07 -0.15
C PRO A 178 -12.37 24.12 0.70
N VAL A 179 -11.62 23.02 0.72
CA VAL A 179 -10.36 22.85 1.43
C VAL A 179 -9.39 22.07 0.55
N ASP A 180 -8.11 22.45 0.55
CA ASP A 180 -7.03 21.70 -0.08
C ASP A 180 -6.75 20.42 0.72
N PHE A 181 -7.42 19.33 0.33
CA PHE A 181 -7.33 18.03 0.99
C PHE A 181 -5.90 17.45 0.96
N PRO A 182 -5.16 17.48 -0.16
CA PRO A 182 -3.76 17.07 -0.21
C PRO A 182 -2.88 17.76 0.82
N ARG A 183 -3.00 19.09 0.95
CA ARG A 183 -2.24 19.88 1.93
C ARG A 183 -2.63 19.55 3.36
N LEU A 184 -3.93 19.43 3.64
CA LEU A 184 -4.45 19.09 4.97
C LEU A 184 -3.89 17.75 5.46
N ILE A 185 -3.84 16.73 4.60
CA ILE A 185 -3.24 15.43 4.96
C ILE A 185 -1.74 15.56 5.24
N GLN A 186 -1.02 16.41 4.50
CA GLN A 186 0.42 16.62 4.67
C GLN A 186 0.78 17.47 5.90
N GLU A 187 -0.05 18.43 6.30
CA GLU A 187 0.14 19.19 7.54
C GLU A 187 0.08 18.27 8.78
N LYS A 188 -0.74 17.21 8.69
CA LYS A 188 -0.88 16.16 9.72
C LYS A 188 0.19 15.08 9.68
N ARG A 189 1.20 15.19 8.82
CA ARG A 189 2.30 14.23 8.69
C ARG A 189 2.91 13.80 10.03
N LYS A 190 3.16 14.75 10.95
CA LYS A 190 3.76 14.45 12.25
C LYS A 190 2.87 13.55 13.12
N GLU A 191 1.55 13.67 13.01
CA GLU A 191 0.60 12.82 13.73
C GLU A 191 0.62 11.40 13.14
N TRP A 192 0.64 11.29 11.80
CA TRP A 192 0.79 10.01 11.11
C TRP A 192 2.11 9.29 11.49
N GLU A 193 3.20 10.05 11.63
CA GLU A 193 4.49 9.51 12.07
C GLU A 193 4.44 8.97 13.50
N GLN A 194 3.73 9.64 14.41
CA GLN A 194 3.53 9.19 15.79
C GLN A 194 2.71 7.89 15.86
N ILE A 195 1.63 7.81 15.08
CA ILE A 195 0.74 6.65 15.05
C ILE A 195 1.43 5.44 14.42
N ALA A 196 2.15 5.67 13.32
CA ALA A 196 2.85 4.61 12.61
C ALA A 196 4.19 4.21 13.26
N GLY A 197 4.77 5.10 14.07
CA GLY A 197 6.11 4.92 14.66
C GLY A 197 7.21 4.87 13.60
N MET A 198 7.03 5.56 12.47
CA MET A 198 7.92 5.50 11.31
C MET A 198 7.79 6.77 10.44
N PRO A 199 8.80 7.12 9.62
CA PRO A 199 8.76 8.34 8.84
C PRO A 199 7.69 8.28 7.75
N VAL A 200 6.98 9.40 7.59
CA VAL A 200 5.99 9.60 6.54
C VAL A 200 6.60 10.45 5.43
N ALA A 201 6.27 10.15 4.18
CA ALA A 201 6.81 10.87 3.04
C ALA A 201 6.20 12.27 2.86
N GLU A 202 7.07 13.19 2.46
CA GLU A 202 6.69 14.54 2.03
C GLU A 202 6.39 14.57 0.53
N VAL A 203 5.29 15.22 0.17
CA VAL A 203 4.75 15.24 -1.20
C VAL A 203 4.86 16.62 -1.88
N PHE A 204 5.04 17.68 -1.08
CA PHE A 204 5.19 19.07 -1.52
C PHE A 204 6.63 19.57 -1.42
#